data_AF-A0A143PSB5-F1
#
_entry.id   AF-A0A143PSB5-F1
#
_cell.length_a   1.000
_cell.length_b   1.000
_cell.length_c   1.000
_cell.angle_alpha   90.00
_cell.angle_beta   90.00
_cell.angle_gamma   90.00
#
_symmetry.space_group_name_H-M   'P 1'
#
loop_
_entity.id
_entity.type
_entity.pdbx_description
1 polymer ?
#
loop_
_entity_poly.entity_id
_entity_poly.type
_entity_poly.pdbx_seq_one_letter_code
_entity_poly.pdbx_strand_id
1 'polypeptide(L)'
;MRQPSVADSTSAVSRGETLRSQLGALDIPGIPGILGIAALRIATRPPPGYALAHTLTDAAGAVAPAGEESPMFRSVVLAGGTALAVVTLSSLTQAQLFTLTREQLVAYTAQNPFERLPDGRPKVPDALIARARALSSEDILTVLPGKGFRNQYEDGFQILRPGTKLVGRAFTVQFMPVRPDVEEVLNANAKAANIPRLGNQFAIDQLQPGDVLVVDLFGKKEGGTIVGDNLFYYVDKATRGGGLVVDGAVRDLEGLSQIAMPAYFRHAHPTAISNVMISGVNIPVRIGGVTVMPGDLVVGDREGVYFIPPALVTEVLDKADETRIHDEWTKRKFDEGKYKSSEIYGSPRDPELKKEYEAYLKQRLAEIRKGQP
;
A
#
# COMPACT_ATOMS: atom_id res chain seq x y z
N MET A 1 15.33 10.83 -56.99
CA MET A 1 14.31 10.46 -55.98
C MET A 1 14.17 8.95 -55.99
N ARG A 2 14.65 8.25 -54.96
CA ARG A 2 14.50 6.79 -54.84
C ARG A 2 13.75 6.50 -53.54
N GLN A 3 12.53 6.00 -53.69
CA GLN A 3 11.81 5.26 -52.64
C GLN A 3 12.40 3.86 -52.53
N PRO A 4 12.33 3.19 -51.36
CA PRO A 4 12.48 1.76 -51.29
C PRO A 4 11.12 1.03 -51.24
N SER A 5 11.11 0.00 -52.09
CA SER A 5 10.18 -1.10 -52.32
C SER A 5 9.63 -1.80 -51.08
N VAL A 6 8.37 -2.25 -51.22
CA VAL A 6 7.65 -3.23 -50.41
C VAL A 6 8.11 -4.65 -50.76
N ALA A 7 8.35 -5.49 -49.76
CA ALA A 7 8.47 -6.96 -49.78
C ALA A 7 8.56 -7.41 -48.31
N ASP A 8 8.06 -8.55 -47.83
CA ASP A 8 7.11 -9.56 -48.31
C ASP A 8 6.69 -10.34 -47.04
N SER A 9 5.47 -10.87 -47.02
CA SER A 9 4.83 -11.45 -45.83
C SER A 9 4.98 -12.97 -45.81
N THR A 10 5.98 -13.54 -45.11
CA THR A 10 5.92 -14.94 -44.64
C THR A 10 7.01 -15.25 -43.59
N SER A 11 6.67 -15.37 -42.30
CA SER A 11 7.35 -16.28 -41.34
C SER A 11 6.70 -16.19 -39.95
N ALA A 12 5.48 -16.70 -39.80
CA ALA A 12 4.80 -16.85 -38.52
C ALA A 12 4.52 -18.32 -38.21
N VAL A 13 5.50 -19.22 -38.44
CA VAL A 13 5.44 -20.63 -38.03
C VAL A 13 6.87 -21.16 -37.87
N SER A 14 7.61 -20.81 -36.81
CA SER A 14 8.79 -21.61 -36.33
C SER A 14 9.42 -21.13 -35.01
N ARG A 15 8.64 -20.69 -34.01
CA ARG A 15 9.19 -20.38 -32.66
C ARG A 15 8.31 -20.90 -31.52
N GLY A 16 7.76 -22.09 -31.72
CA GLY A 16 7.08 -22.88 -30.70
C GLY A 16 7.76 -24.23 -30.50
N GLU A 17 9.10 -24.29 -30.47
CA GLU A 17 9.82 -25.56 -30.36
C GLU A 17 11.28 -25.38 -29.91
N THR A 18 11.51 -24.67 -28.81
CA THR A 18 12.83 -24.73 -28.12
C THR A 18 12.68 -24.27 -26.67
N LEU A 19 12.23 -25.17 -25.81
CA LEU A 19 12.33 -25.03 -24.34
C LEU A 19 12.02 -26.39 -23.67
N ARG A 20 12.69 -27.45 -24.13
CA ARG A 20 12.55 -28.80 -23.54
C ARG A 20 13.83 -29.64 -23.52
N SER A 21 15.02 -29.03 -23.54
CA SER A 21 16.27 -29.81 -23.56
C SER A 21 17.43 -29.27 -22.73
N GLN A 22 17.19 -28.61 -21.59
CA GLN A 22 18.25 -28.32 -20.63
C GLN A 22 17.71 -28.33 -19.20
N LEU A 23 17.61 -29.52 -18.60
CA LEU A 23 17.66 -29.74 -17.15
C LEU A 23 18.17 -31.17 -16.95
N GLY A 24 19.50 -31.29 -16.96
CA GLY A 24 20.22 -32.51 -16.59
C GLY A 24 20.29 -32.63 -15.06
N ALA A 25 20.14 -33.87 -14.62
CA ALA A 25 20.04 -34.32 -13.24
C ALA A 25 21.28 -34.01 -12.37
N LEU A 26 21.03 -33.71 -11.09
CA LEU A 26 21.97 -33.90 -9.99
C LEU A 26 21.20 -34.36 -8.77
N ASP A 27 21.60 -35.54 -8.29
CA ASP A 27 20.94 -36.43 -7.35
C ASP A 27 21.76 -36.44 -6.05
N ILE A 28 21.17 -36.13 -4.88
CA ILE A 28 21.76 -36.37 -3.55
C ILE A 28 20.62 -36.77 -2.57
N PRO A 29 20.79 -37.83 -1.74
CA PRO A 29 19.68 -38.65 -1.23
C PRO A 29 19.24 -38.28 0.19
N GLY A 30 17.96 -38.55 0.50
CA GLY A 30 17.46 -38.62 1.87
C GLY A 30 15.99 -38.24 2.04
N ILE A 31 15.12 -39.25 2.06
CA ILE A 31 13.86 -39.42 2.82
C ILE A 31 12.83 -40.21 1.97
N PRO A 32 12.23 -41.30 2.49
CA PRO A 32 11.61 -42.36 1.68
C PRO A 32 10.10 -42.19 1.46
N GLY A 33 9.61 -42.71 0.33
CA GLY A 33 8.30 -43.35 0.05
C GLY A 33 7.02 -42.60 0.45
N ILE A 34 6.05 -42.39 -0.44
CA ILE A 34 5.14 -43.45 -0.92
C ILE A 34 4.63 -43.12 -2.35
N LEU A 35 4.65 -44.18 -3.15
CA LEU A 35 4.16 -44.35 -4.51
C LEU A 35 2.63 -44.18 -4.61
N GLY A 36 2.14 -43.60 -5.71
CA GLY A 36 0.71 -43.38 -5.95
C GLY A 36 -0.07 -44.62 -6.41
N ILE A 37 -1.37 -44.41 -6.70
CA ILE A 37 -2.18 -45.09 -7.72
C ILE A 37 -3.34 -44.15 -8.12
N ALA A 38 -3.75 -44.29 -9.37
CA ALA A 38 -4.48 -43.38 -10.23
C ALA A 38 -6.02 -43.33 -10.12
N ALA A 39 -6.55 -42.23 -10.65
CA ALA A 39 -7.75 -42.06 -11.48
C ALA A 39 -9.13 -42.61 -11.03
N LEU A 40 -10.08 -41.69 -10.87
CA LEU A 40 -11.45 -41.92 -11.35
C LEU A 40 -12.04 -40.61 -11.91
N ARG A 41 -12.50 -40.69 -13.16
CA ARG A 41 -13.08 -39.62 -13.97
C ARG A 41 -14.58 -39.89 -14.05
N ILE A 42 -15.43 -38.96 -13.61
CA ILE A 42 -16.85 -38.95 -13.98
C ILE A 42 -17.23 -37.53 -14.39
N ALA A 43 -17.70 -37.42 -15.62
CA ALA A 43 -18.29 -36.25 -16.24
C ALA A 43 -19.82 -36.30 -16.08
N THR A 44 -20.46 -35.17 -15.85
CA THR A 44 -21.90 -35.00 -16.08
C THR A 44 -22.16 -33.69 -16.82
N ARG A 45 -22.78 -33.82 -18.00
CA ARG A 45 -23.38 -32.74 -18.81
C ARG A 45 -24.82 -32.47 -18.33
N PRO A 46 -25.39 -31.28 -18.60
CA PRO A 46 -26.81 -30.99 -18.34
C PRO A 46 -27.69 -31.36 -19.55
N PRO A 47 -29.00 -31.64 -19.36
CA PRO A 47 -29.94 -31.75 -20.47
C PRO A 47 -30.86 -30.51 -20.64
N PRO A 48 -31.48 -30.33 -21.84
CA PRO A 48 -32.22 -29.12 -22.24
C PRO A 48 -33.76 -29.29 -22.37
N GLY A 49 -34.48 -28.16 -22.28
CA GLY A 49 -35.55 -27.76 -23.22
C GLY A 49 -37.00 -28.31 -23.12
N TYR A 50 -37.91 -27.46 -23.65
CA TYR A 50 -39.36 -27.60 -23.95
C TYR A 50 -40.36 -27.28 -22.81
N ALA A 51 -41.52 -26.65 -23.02
CA ALA A 51 -42.12 -25.74 -24.01
C ALA A 51 -43.55 -25.40 -23.51
N LEU A 52 -44.12 -24.33 -24.05
CA LEU A 52 -45.45 -23.74 -23.82
C LEU A 52 -46.67 -24.68 -24.01
N ALA A 53 -47.72 -24.48 -23.21
CA ALA A 53 -49.17 -24.59 -23.57
C ALA A 53 -50.03 -24.23 -22.34
N HIS A 54 -50.77 -23.11 -22.35
CA HIS A 54 -52.18 -22.95 -22.73
C HIS A 54 -53.23 -23.36 -21.67
N THR A 55 -53.90 -22.31 -21.16
CA THR A 55 -55.35 -22.14 -20.98
C THR A 55 -56.17 -22.85 -19.89
N LEU A 56 -56.91 -21.99 -19.17
CA LEU A 56 -58.34 -22.09 -18.75
C LEU A 56 -58.69 -23.14 -17.67
N THR A 57 -59.27 -22.74 -16.54
CA THR A 57 -60.71 -22.41 -16.38
C THR A 57 -61.03 -22.19 -14.89
N ASP A 58 -61.95 -21.26 -14.64
CA ASP A 58 -62.70 -20.97 -13.42
C ASP A 58 -63.24 -22.19 -12.65
N ALA A 59 -63.43 -22.03 -11.34
CA ALA A 59 -64.75 -21.73 -10.75
C ALA A 59 -64.85 -22.14 -9.26
N ALA A 60 -65.48 -21.25 -8.49
CA ALA A 60 -66.44 -21.44 -7.40
C ALA A 60 -66.31 -22.68 -6.47
N GLY A 61 -66.39 -22.59 -5.14
CA GLY A 61 -66.94 -21.55 -4.28
C GLY A 61 -67.49 -22.22 -3.00
N ALA A 62 -67.79 -21.40 -1.99
CA ALA A 62 -68.68 -21.69 -0.85
C ALA A 62 -68.23 -22.81 0.13
N VAL A 63 -68.52 -22.85 1.43
CA VAL A 63 -69.25 -22.02 2.40
C VAL A 63 -68.95 -22.67 3.77
N ALA A 64 -68.72 -21.87 4.82
CA ALA A 64 -68.69 -22.30 6.23
C ALA A 64 -70.13 -22.64 6.71
N PRO A 65 -70.42 -23.26 7.89
CA PRO A 65 -70.23 -22.52 9.16
C PRO A 65 -70.13 -23.35 10.48
N ALA A 66 -69.76 -22.60 11.54
CA ALA A 66 -70.32 -22.58 12.91
C ALA A 66 -70.05 -23.71 13.95
N GLY A 67 -69.87 -23.26 15.20
CA GLY A 67 -69.90 -24.02 16.47
C GLY A 67 -68.63 -23.76 17.31
N GLU A 68 -68.45 -22.62 17.99
CA GLU A 68 -69.03 -22.13 19.25
C GLU A 68 -68.54 -22.86 20.54
N GLU A 69 -68.05 -22.02 21.48
CA GLU A 69 -67.90 -22.18 22.93
C GLU A 69 -66.62 -22.81 23.58
N SER A 70 -66.02 -22.00 24.46
CA SER A 70 -65.07 -22.33 25.55
C SER A 70 -65.87 -22.41 26.88
N PRO A 71 -65.32 -22.58 28.12
CA PRO A 71 -63.91 -22.78 28.55
C PRO A 71 -63.70 -23.79 29.73
N MET A 72 -62.43 -23.94 30.14
CA MET A 72 -61.91 -24.31 31.48
C MET A 72 -62.10 -25.75 32.04
N PHE A 73 -61.03 -26.51 32.30
CA PHE A 73 -60.21 -26.49 33.54
C PHE A 73 -59.19 -27.66 33.57
N ARG A 74 -57.94 -27.34 33.97
CA ARG A 74 -56.89 -28.20 34.59
C ARG A 74 -56.36 -29.43 33.84
N SER A 75 -55.08 -29.37 33.48
CA SER A 75 -54.04 -30.17 34.16
C SER A 75 -52.64 -29.63 33.88
N VAL A 76 -51.92 -29.43 34.98
CA VAL A 76 -50.52 -29.01 35.10
C VAL A 76 -49.63 -30.18 34.68
N VAL A 77 -48.74 -29.97 33.71
CA VAL A 77 -47.47 -30.72 33.64
C VAL A 77 -46.32 -29.76 33.31
N LEU A 78 -45.42 -29.72 34.26
CA LEU A 78 -44.09 -29.13 34.30
C LEU A 78 -43.28 -29.41 33.02
N ALA A 79 -42.85 -28.36 32.30
CA ALA A 79 -41.63 -28.34 31.49
C ALA A 79 -41.29 -26.90 31.07
N GLY A 80 -41.34 -25.95 32.01
CA GLY A 80 -40.85 -24.59 31.80
C GLY A 80 -39.40 -24.50 32.26
N GLY A 81 -38.46 -24.22 31.34
CA GLY A 81 -37.09 -23.96 31.75
C GLY A 81 -35.99 -24.11 30.71
N THR A 82 -36.28 -24.08 29.41
CA THR A 82 -35.26 -23.72 28.42
C THR A 82 -35.63 -22.35 27.88
N ALA A 83 -35.17 -21.32 28.58
CA ALA A 83 -34.98 -20.02 27.98
C ALA A 83 -33.99 -20.23 26.83
N LEU A 84 -34.51 -20.54 25.64
CA LEU A 84 -33.78 -20.47 24.40
C LEU A 84 -33.48 -18.98 24.22
N ALA A 85 -32.36 -18.56 24.79
CA ALA A 85 -31.67 -17.36 24.40
C ALA A 85 -31.30 -17.56 22.93
N VAL A 86 -32.27 -17.25 22.06
CA VAL A 86 -31.99 -16.80 20.71
C VAL A 86 -31.25 -15.48 20.93
N VAL A 87 -29.95 -15.61 21.21
CA VAL A 87 -28.99 -14.56 20.97
C VAL A 87 -29.18 -14.27 19.49
N THR A 88 -29.96 -13.24 19.21
CA THR A 88 -29.87 -12.50 17.98
C THR A 88 -28.44 -11.98 17.95
N LEU A 89 -27.52 -12.83 17.48
CA LEU A 89 -26.35 -12.40 16.72
C LEU A 89 -26.93 -11.75 15.46
N SER A 90 -27.60 -10.61 15.66
CA SER A 90 -27.70 -9.56 14.68
C SER A 90 -26.27 -9.36 14.29
N SER A 91 -25.89 -9.91 13.15
CA SER A 91 -24.61 -9.69 12.54
C SER A 91 -24.51 -8.18 12.52
N LEU A 92 -23.67 -7.62 13.38
CA LEU A 92 -23.21 -6.26 13.25
C LEU A 92 -22.53 -6.27 11.88
N THR A 93 -23.33 -5.99 10.86
CA THR A 93 -22.87 -5.63 9.53
C THR A 93 -22.16 -4.32 9.79
N GLN A 94 -20.90 -4.44 10.21
CA GLN A 94 -20.01 -3.32 10.21
C GLN A 94 -20.00 -2.90 8.74
N ALA A 95 -20.63 -1.76 8.49
CA ALA A 95 -20.54 -1.03 7.25
C ALA A 95 -19.07 -0.61 7.12
N GLN A 96 -18.22 -1.58 6.76
CA GLN A 96 -16.81 -1.35 6.65
C GLN A 96 -16.61 -0.67 5.31
N LEU A 97 -16.51 0.66 5.37
CA LEU A 97 -15.57 1.32 4.49
C LEU A 97 -14.27 0.52 4.58
N PHE A 98 -13.67 0.17 3.44
CA PHE A 98 -12.44 -0.61 3.37
C PHE A 98 -11.29 0.14 4.06
N THR A 99 -11.25 0.01 5.37
CA THR A 99 -10.25 0.52 6.29
C THR A 99 -9.89 -0.67 7.16
N LEU A 100 -8.60 -0.96 7.26
CA LEU A 100 -8.16 -2.02 8.15
C LEU A 100 -8.55 -1.65 9.58
N THR A 101 -9.11 -2.60 10.33
CA THR A 101 -9.30 -2.40 11.76
C THR A 101 -7.96 -2.22 12.45
N ARG A 102 -7.97 -1.63 13.65
CA ARG A 102 -6.77 -1.51 14.47
C ARG A 102 -6.07 -2.87 14.65
N GLU A 103 -6.84 -3.93 14.90
CA GLU A 103 -6.33 -5.28 15.10
C GLU A 103 -5.67 -5.83 13.83
N GLN A 104 -6.28 -5.60 12.67
CA GLN A 104 -5.71 -5.99 11.38
C GLN A 104 -4.41 -5.23 11.08
N LEU A 105 -4.38 -3.91 11.31
CA LEU A 105 -3.16 -3.10 11.15
C LEU A 105 -2.05 -3.59 12.08
N VAL A 106 -2.37 -3.89 13.34
CA VAL A 106 -1.42 -4.45 14.30
C VAL A 106 -0.87 -5.79 13.81
N ALA A 107 -1.71 -6.65 13.25
CA ALA A 107 -1.28 -7.94 12.71
C ALA A 107 -0.33 -7.78 11.50
N TYR A 108 -0.67 -6.93 10.53
CA TYR A 108 0.19 -6.69 9.35
C TYR A 108 1.50 -5.98 9.68
N THR A 109 1.52 -5.20 10.77
CA THR A 109 2.71 -4.44 11.22
C THR A 109 3.22 -4.96 12.56
N ALA A 110 3.10 -6.25 12.84
CA ALA A 110 3.42 -6.83 14.15
C ALA A 110 4.88 -6.61 14.59
N GLN A 111 5.79 -6.46 13.61
CA GLN A 111 7.21 -6.21 13.86
C GLN A 111 7.53 -4.74 14.19
N ASN A 112 6.53 -3.84 14.21
CA ASN A 112 6.73 -2.44 14.55
C ASN A 112 7.26 -2.30 15.99
N PRO A 113 8.43 -1.65 16.20
CA PRO A 113 9.03 -1.47 17.51
C PRO A 113 8.52 -0.22 18.25
N PHE A 114 7.75 0.63 17.58
CA PHE A 114 7.33 1.93 18.11
C PHE A 114 5.92 1.91 18.71
N GLU A 115 5.55 3.02 19.37
CA GLU A 115 4.17 3.29 19.72
C GLU A 115 3.25 3.31 18.48
N ARG A 116 1.94 3.35 18.71
CA ARG A 116 0.93 3.40 17.65
C ARG A 116 0.03 4.61 17.80
N LEU A 117 -0.43 5.13 16.67
CA LEU A 117 -1.49 6.13 16.63
C LEU A 117 -2.84 5.52 17.07
N PRO A 118 -3.85 6.36 17.40
CA PRO A 118 -5.18 5.87 17.78
C PRO A 118 -5.82 4.93 16.74
N ASP A 119 -5.58 5.19 15.45
CA ASP A 119 -6.04 4.39 14.31
C ASP A 119 -5.31 3.04 14.14
N GLY A 120 -4.26 2.78 14.93
CA GLY A 120 -3.49 1.53 14.90
C GLY A 120 -2.21 1.59 14.06
N ARG A 121 -2.00 2.67 13.29
CA ARG A 121 -0.77 2.85 12.50
C ARG A 121 0.46 2.92 13.39
N PRO A 122 1.59 2.33 12.96
CA PRO A 122 2.91 2.59 13.55
C PRO A 122 3.20 4.10 13.65
N LYS A 123 3.62 4.55 14.83
CA LYS A 123 3.99 5.93 15.12
C LYS A 123 5.51 6.04 15.16
N VAL A 124 6.13 6.07 13.98
CA VAL A 124 7.57 6.38 13.86
C VAL A 124 7.84 7.72 14.58
N PRO A 125 8.74 7.77 15.57
CA PRO A 125 8.98 8.97 16.36
C PRO A 125 9.41 10.18 15.53
N ASP A 126 8.96 11.37 15.91
CA ASP A 126 9.26 12.62 15.20
C ASP A 126 10.78 12.90 15.13
N ALA A 127 11.56 12.47 16.13
CA ALA A 127 13.02 12.54 16.11
C ALA A 127 13.64 11.70 14.98
N LEU A 128 13.09 10.51 14.70
CA LEU A 128 13.55 9.68 13.58
C LEU A 128 13.10 10.25 12.24
N ILE A 129 11.91 10.85 12.16
CA ILE A 129 11.46 11.60 10.99
C ILE A 129 12.41 12.78 10.71
N ALA A 130 12.81 13.53 11.74
CA ALA A 130 13.75 14.63 11.60
C ALA A 130 15.14 14.14 11.13
N ARG A 131 15.67 13.06 11.73
CA ARG A 131 16.94 12.45 11.32
C ARG A 131 16.88 11.93 9.87
N ALA A 132 15.76 11.35 9.46
CA ALA A 132 15.54 10.83 8.12
C ALA A 132 15.58 11.90 7.01
N ARG A 133 15.44 13.19 7.34
CA ARG A 133 15.59 14.30 6.36
C ARG A 133 17.00 14.42 5.80
N ALA A 134 18.00 13.82 6.45
CA ALA A 134 19.37 13.76 5.95
C ALA A 134 19.63 12.57 5.00
N LEU A 135 18.70 11.62 4.91
CA LEU A 135 18.88 10.40 4.10
C LEU A 135 18.91 10.71 2.60
N SER A 136 19.79 10.02 1.89
CA SER A 136 19.75 9.86 0.44
C SER A 136 19.09 8.54 0.04
N SER A 137 18.63 8.47 -1.21
CA SER A 137 18.16 7.21 -1.82
C SER A 137 19.22 6.09 -1.75
N GLU A 138 20.50 6.43 -1.93
CA GLU A 138 21.62 5.49 -1.82
C GLU A 138 21.72 4.87 -0.42
N ASP A 139 21.58 5.68 0.63
CA ASP A 139 21.64 5.20 2.03
C ASP A 139 20.60 4.09 2.27
N ILE A 140 19.39 4.27 1.75
CA ILE A 140 18.25 3.36 1.96
C ILE A 140 18.43 2.08 1.13
N LEU A 141 18.92 2.22 -0.11
CA LEU A 141 19.13 1.11 -1.04
C LEU A 141 20.12 0.06 -0.49
N THR A 142 21.07 0.45 0.35
CA THR A 142 22.06 -0.49 0.91
C THR A 142 21.47 -1.49 1.93
N VAL A 143 20.32 -1.19 2.54
CA VAL A 143 19.76 -1.99 3.64
C VAL A 143 18.60 -2.88 3.18
N LEU A 144 17.59 -2.29 2.54
CA LEU A 144 16.30 -2.96 2.30
C LEU A 144 16.42 -4.26 1.47
N PRO A 145 17.16 -4.30 0.34
CA PRO A 145 17.28 -5.52 -0.46
C PRO A 145 17.93 -6.69 0.29
N GLY A 146 18.89 -6.41 1.18
CA GLY A 146 19.54 -7.43 2.03
C GLY A 146 18.59 -8.05 3.06
N LYS A 147 17.49 -7.36 3.38
CA LYS A 147 16.42 -7.83 4.26
C LYS A 147 15.25 -8.47 3.51
N GLY A 148 15.38 -8.62 2.18
CA GLY A 148 14.33 -9.18 1.32
C GLY A 148 13.31 -8.15 0.80
N PHE A 149 13.42 -6.88 1.18
CA PHE A 149 12.54 -5.79 0.75
C PHE A 149 13.04 -5.18 -0.57
N ARG A 150 12.69 -5.79 -1.70
CA ARG A 150 13.18 -5.40 -3.03
C ARG A 150 12.32 -4.38 -3.77
N ASN A 151 11.08 -4.17 -3.32
CA ASN A 151 10.07 -3.38 -4.02
C ASN A 151 9.67 -2.15 -3.20
N GLN A 152 10.61 -1.49 -2.51
CA GLN A 152 10.32 -0.36 -1.60
C GLN A 152 10.66 1.00 -2.20
N TYR A 153 10.93 1.07 -3.50
CA TYR A 153 11.30 2.27 -4.22
C TYR A 153 10.42 2.46 -5.45
N GLU A 154 10.00 3.70 -5.69
CA GLU A 154 9.30 4.11 -6.90
C GLU A 154 9.85 5.45 -7.41
N ASP A 155 9.98 5.59 -8.72
CA ASP A 155 10.46 6.81 -9.38
C ASP A 155 9.42 7.37 -10.36
N GLY A 156 9.83 8.27 -11.27
CA GLY A 156 8.96 8.77 -12.35
C GLY A 156 7.88 9.75 -11.87
N PHE A 157 8.10 10.39 -10.73
CA PHE A 157 7.26 11.48 -10.23
C PHE A 157 7.74 12.83 -10.76
N GLN A 158 6.80 13.72 -11.00
CA GLN A 158 7.07 15.15 -11.01
C GLN A 158 7.20 15.62 -9.56
N ILE A 159 8.27 16.38 -9.31
CA ILE A 159 8.61 16.88 -7.97
C ILE A 159 8.28 18.36 -7.94
N LEU A 160 7.32 18.75 -7.10
CA LEU A 160 6.86 20.14 -7.00
C LEU A 160 7.98 21.10 -6.58
N ARG A 161 8.84 20.66 -5.66
CA ARG A 161 9.95 21.43 -5.13
C ARG A 161 11.23 20.60 -5.13
N PRO A 162 11.99 20.60 -6.24
CA PRO A 162 13.31 20.01 -6.28
C PRO A 162 14.19 20.57 -5.14
N GLY A 163 14.95 19.70 -4.48
CA GLY A 163 15.84 20.08 -3.36
C GLY A 163 15.19 20.04 -1.98
N THR A 164 13.87 19.86 -1.87
CA THR A 164 13.20 19.61 -0.58
C THR A 164 12.96 18.12 -0.38
N LYS A 165 13.42 17.57 0.76
CA LYS A 165 13.19 16.17 1.12
C LYS A 165 11.76 15.98 1.66
N LEU A 166 11.06 14.98 1.12
CA LEU A 166 9.78 14.52 1.64
C LEU A 166 10.03 13.49 2.71
N VAL A 167 9.59 13.73 3.94
CA VAL A 167 9.75 12.74 5.02
C VAL A 167 8.56 12.79 5.97
N GLY A 168 7.97 11.63 6.22
CA GLY A 168 6.90 11.47 7.21
C GLY A 168 6.29 10.07 7.19
N ARG A 169 5.22 9.88 7.95
CA ARG A 169 4.51 8.60 8.09
C ARG A 169 3.46 8.45 7.00
N ALA A 170 3.40 7.30 6.33
CA ALA A 170 2.40 7.07 5.30
C ALA A 170 0.96 7.10 5.88
N PHE A 171 0.13 8.00 5.36
CA PHE A 171 -1.32 7.94 5.44
C PHE A 171 -1.82 7.54 4.06
N THR A 172 -2.30 6.31 3.93
CA THR A 172 -2.60 5.74 2.61
C THR A 172 -4.08 5.88 2.25
N VAL A 173 -4.35 6.21 1.00
CA VAL A 173 -5.70 6.33 0.45
C VAL A 173 -5.73 5.67 -0.91
N GLN A 174 -6.74 4.83 -1.14
CA GLN A 174 -6.98 4.22 -2.42
C GLN A 174 -8.25 4.76 -3.06
N PHE A 175 -8.13 5.08 -4.34
CA PHE A 175 -9.24 5.33 -5.21
C PHE A 175 -9.32 4.26 -6.29
N MET A 176 -10.52 4.05 -6.80
CA MET A 176 -10.78 3.21 -7.96
C MET A 176 -11.64 3.98 -8.97
N PRO A 177 -11.65 3.57 -10.24
CA PRO A 177 -12.64 4.07 -11.20
C PRO A 177 -14.05 3.83 -10.66
N VAL A 178 -14.95 4.81 -10.82
CA VAL A 178 -16.35 4.65 -10.38
C VAL A 178 -16.97 3.42 -11.03
N ARG A 179 -17.58 2.57 -10.20
CA ARG A 179 -18.51 1.53 -10.62
C ARG A 179 -19.82 1.77 -9.86
N PRO A 180 -20.92 2.16 -10.52
CA PRO A 180 -22.12 2.64 -9.84
C PRO A 180 -22.70 1.64 -8.81
N ASP A 181 -22.67 0.35 -9.14
CA ASP A 181 -23.14 -0.73 -8.26
C ASP A 181 -22.28 -0.90 -7.00
N VAL A 182 -20.98 -0.60 -7.08
CA VAL A 182 -20.07 -0.61 -5.92
C VAL A 182 -20.17 0.69 -5.15
N GLU A 183 -20.22 1.82 -5.84
CA GLU A 183 -20.34 3.16 -5.26
C GLU A 183 -21.64 3.32 -4.45
N GLU A 184 -22.75 2.73 -4.91
CA GLU A 184 -24.01 2.69 -4.17
C GLU A 184 -23.83 2.03 -2.78
N VAL A 185 -23.15 0.89 -2.73
CA VAL A 185 -22.86 0.17 -1.49
C VAL A 185 -21.90 0.98 -0.59
N LEU A 186 -20.85 1.56 -1.17
CA LEU A 186 -19.91 2.41 -0.42
C LEU A 186 -20.61 3.62 0.21
N ASN A 187 -21.46 4.30 -0.55
CA ASN A 187 -22.21 5.45 -0.07
C ASN A 187 -23.26 5.07 0.98
N ALA A 188 -23.95 3.93 0.80
CA ALA A 188 -24.86 3.40 1.81
C ALA A 188 -24.13 3.09 3.12
N ASN A 189 -22.95 2.46 3.04
CA ASN A 189 -22.10 2.17 4.19
C ASN A 189 -21.62 3.44 4.89
N ALA A 190 -21.16 4.44 4.12
CA ALA A 190 -20.77 5.74 4.66
C ALA A 190 -21.91 6.45 5.39
N LYS A 191 -23.11 6.45 4.79
CA LYS A 191 -24.30 7.02 5.42
C LYS A 191 -24.63 6.31 6.74
N ALA A 192 -24.54 4.98 6.77
CA ALA A 192 -24.74 4.20 8.00
C ALA A 192 -23.69 4.52 9.09
N ALA A 193 -22.47 4.87 8.67
CA ALA A 193 -21.39 5.31 9.54
C ALA A 193 -21.41 6.83 9.88
N ASN A 194 -22.48 7.56 9.52
CA ASN A 194 -22.61 9.02 9.68
C ASN A 194 -21.50 9.82 8.97
N ILE A 195 -20.97 9.29 7.86
CA ILE A 195 -20.01 9.97 7.00
C ILE A 195 -20.82 10.70 5.90
N PRO A 196 -20.84 12.04 5.86
CA PRO A 196 -21.71 12.78 4.95
C PRO A 196 -21.35 12.58 3.47
N ARG A 197 -20.06 12.43 3.16
CA ARG A 197 -19.56 12.26 1.79
C ARG A 197 -18.24 11.51 1.78
N LEU A 198 -18.14 10.46 0.97
CA LEU A 198 -16.88 9.77 0.66
C LEU A 198 -16.13 10.47 -0.48
N GLY A 199 -15.63 11.67 -0.19
CA GLY A 199 -14.78 12.45 -1.10
C GLY A 199 -13.34 12.52 -0.62
N ASN A 200 -12.48 13.16 -1.40
CA ASN A 200 -11.09 13.40 -1.01
C ASN A 200 -10.95 14.11 0.35
N GLN A 201 -11.85 15.03 0.70
CA GLN A 201 -11.84 15.67 2.03
C GLN A 201 -11.98 14.67 3.19
N PHE A 202 -12.80 13.62 3.03
CA PHE A 202 -12.99 12.62 4.08
C PHE A 202 -11.66 11.98 4.52
N ALA A 203 -10.77 11.70 3.57
CA ALA A 203 -9.45 11.17 3.88
C ALA A 203 -8.50 12.25 4.40
N ILE A 204 -8.54 13.45 3.82
CA ILE A 204 -7.68 14.59 4.20
C ILE A 204 -7.94 15.05 5.64
N ASP A 205 -9.20 15.05 6.09
CA ASP A 205 -9.59 15.49 7.44
C ASP A 205 -9.07 14.58 8.56
N GLN A 206 -8.57 13.39 8.22
CA GLN A 206 -8.02 12.41 9.17
C GLN A 206 -6.49 12.53 9.34
N LEU A 207 -5.84 13.40 8.56
CA LEU A 207 -4.39 13.57 8.60
C LEU A 207 -3.93 14.08 9.96
N GLN A 208 -2.77 13.58 10.40
CA GLN A 208 -2.14 14.01 11.64
C GLN A 208 -0.79 14.68 11.35
N PRO A 209 -0.27 15.48 12.31
CA PRO A 209 1.08 16.02 12.21
C PRO A 209 2.10 14.92 11.90
N GLY A 210 3.01 15.18 10.97
CA GLY A 210 4.04 14.25 10.50
C GLY A 210 3.58 13.21 9.48
N ASP A 211 2.31 13.22 9.05
CA ASP A 211 1.83 12.33 8.00
C ASP A 211 2.22 12.82 6.59
N VAL A 212 2.52 11.88 5.71
CA VAL A 212 2.58 12.07 4.26
C VAL A 212 1.32 11.45 3.69
N LEU A 213 0.54 12.24 2.96
CA LEU A 213 -0.62 11.74 2.25
C LEU A 213 -0.15 10.94 1.01
N VAL A 214 -0.35 9.62 1.03
CA VAL A 214 0.05 8.70 -0.05
C VAL A 214 -1.20 8.17 -0.74
N VAL A 215 -1.34 8.45 -2.03
CA VAL A 215 -2.61 8.28 -2.73
C VAL A 215 -2.42 7.43 -3.98
N ASP A 216 -3.05 6.27 -3.99
CA ASP A 216 -3.26 5.46 -5.19
C ASP A 216 -4.50 5.99 -5.92
N LEU A 217 -4.27 6.71 -7.02
CA LEU A 217 -5.30 7.21 -7.91
C LEU A 217 -5.25 6.52 -9.27
N PHE A 218 -4.75 5.27 -9.29
CA PHE A 218 -4.67 4.40 -10.45
C PHE A 218 -4.05 5.05 -11.70
N GLY A 219 -3.13 6.01 -11.51
CA GLY A 219 -2.45 6.74 -12.57
C GLY A 219 -3.36 7.72 -13.35
N LYS A 220 -4.56 8.04 -12.84
CA LYS A 220 -5.52 8.90 -13.55
C LYS A 220 -4.99 10.33 -13.68
N LYS A 221 -4.95 10.83 -14.91
CA LYS A 221 -4.59 12.23 -15.23
C LYS A 221 -5.79 13.16 -15.17
N GLU A 222 -6.64 13.12 -16.19
CA GLU A 222 -7.87 13.91 -16.26
C GLU A 222 -8.86 13.41 -15.22
N GLY A 223 -9.44 14.31 -14.43
CA GLY A 223 -10.33 13.97 -13.31
C GLY A 223 -9.65 13.26 -12.14
N GLY A 224 -8.31 13.08 -12.18
CA GLY A 224 -7.53 12.39 -11.17
C GLY A 224 -6.78 13.33 -10.23
N THR A 225 -7.34 14.51 -9.93
CA THR A 225 -6.62 15.56 -9.19
C THR A 225 -6.98 15.55 -7.71
N ILE A 226 -6.19 14.90 -6.86
CA ILE A 226 -6.54 14.71 -5.45
C ILE A 226 -6.63 16.03 -4.67
N VAL A 227 -5.79 17.00 -5.02
CA VAL A 227 -5.75 18.33 -4.40
C VAL A 227 -5.60 19.42 -5.46
N GLY A 228 -6.18 20.58 -5.15
CA GLY A 228 -5.78 21.90 -5.68
C GLY A 228 -5.14 22.72 -4.56
N ASP A 229 -4.97 24.02 -4.76
CA ASP A 229 -4.26 24.93 -3.84
C ASP A 229 -4.79 24.92 -2.39
N ASN A 230 -6.10 25.05 -2.20
CA ASN A 230 -6.72 25.14 -0.88
C ASN A 230 -6.59 23.84 -0.08
N LEU A 231 -6.81 22.69 -0.74
CA LEU A 231 -6.66 21.39 -0.08
C LEU A 231 -5.19 21.07 0.16
N PHE A 232 -4.28 21.45 -0.74
CA PHE A 232 -2.85 21.30 -0.52
C PHE A 232 -2.37 22.14 0.68
N TYR A 233 -2.88 23.37 0.82
CA TYR A 233 -2.62 24.20 1.99
C TYR A 233 -3.16 23.58 3.28
N TYR A 234 -4.37 23.01 3.25
CA TYR A 234 -4.92 22.31 4.40
C TYR A 234 -4.04 21.11 4.80
N VAL A 235 -3.60 20.29 3.83
CA VAL A 235 -2.70 19.16 4.08
C VAL A 235 -1.38 19.66 4.71
N ASP A 236 -0.82 20.76 4.23
CA ASP A 236 0.36 21.40 4.86
C ASP A 236 0.13 21.72 6.34
N LYS A 237 -1.03 22.31 6.68
CA LYS A 237 -1.36 22.66 8.07
C LYS A 237 -1.65 21.45 8.95
N ALA A 238 -2.42 20.49 8.46
CA ALA A 238 -2.75 19.28 9.21
C ALA A 238 -1.50 18.44 9.51
N THR A 239 -0.62 18.30 8.51
CA THR A 239 0.60 17.47 8.61
C THR A 239 1.81 18.22 9.15
N ARG A 240 1.75 19.55 9.27
CA ARG A 240 2.90 20.43 9.58
C ARG A 240 4.04 20.26 8.55
N GLY A 241 3.68 20.25 7.28
CA GLY A 241 4.63 20.13 6.16
C GLY A 241 5.14 18.71 5.92
N GLY A 242 4.32 17.69 6.16
CA GLY A 242 4.71 16.28 6.00
C GLY A 242 4.97 15.91 4.53
N GLY A 243 3.95 16.04 3.68
CA GLY A 243 4.10 15.89 2.24
C GLY A 243 2.92 15.22 1.53
N LEU A 244 3.08 15.05 0.22
CA LEU A 244 2.10 14.42 -0.66
C LEU A 244 2.80 13.51 -1.68
N VAL A 245 2.32 12.28 -1.85
CA VAL A 245 2.72 11.35 -2.92
C VAL A 245 1.45 10.85 -3.61
N VAL A 246 1.35 11.03 -4.92
CA VAL A 246 0.13 10.70 -5.69
C VAL A 246 0.48 9.90 -6.94
N ASP A 247 0.01 8.66 -7.02
CA ASP A 247 -0.02 7.89 -8.26
C ASP A 247 -1.24 8.30 -9.11
N GLY A 248 -1.19 9.53 -9.61
CA GLY A 248 -2.31 10.24 -10.23
C GLY A 248 -1.94 11.71 -10.50
N ALA A 249 -2.91 12.61 -10.41
CA ALA A 249 -2.70 14.02 -10.70
C ALA A 249 -2.91 14.96 -9.51
N VAL A 250 -2.41 16.18 -9.68
CA VAL A 250 -2.76 17.36 -8.89
C VAL A 250 -3.24 18.47 -9.84
N ARG A 251 -3.85 19.52 -9.29
CA ARG A 251 -4.23 20.73 -10.04
C ARG A 251 -3.68 21.99 -9.37
N ASP A 252 -3.81 23.13 -10.05
CA ASP A 252 -3.43 24.46 -9.55
C ASP A 252 -1.94 24.59 -9.20
N LEU A 253 -1.05 24.12 -10.09
CA LEU A 253 0.41 24.11 -9.85
C LEU A 253 0.99 25.45 -9.42
N GLU A 254 0.46 26.56 -9.95
CA GLU A 254 0.87 27.91 -9.56
C GLU A 254 0.63 28.15 -8.07
N GLY A 255 -0.56 27.83 -7.54
CA GLY A 255 -0.87 27.94 -6.11
C GLY A 255 -0.06 26.95 -5.27
N LEU A 256 0.08 25.70 -5.72
CA LEU A 256 0.88 24.67 -5.03
C LEU A 256 2.35 25.08 -4.86
N SER A 257 2.92 25.75 -5.87
CA SER A 257 4.31 26.21 -5.85
C SER A 257 4.61 27.23 -4.74
N GLN A 258 3.59 27.92 -4.22
CA GLN A 258 3.74 28.92 -3.16
C GLN A 258 3.76 28.33 -1.73
N ILE A 259 3.32 27.07 -1.56
CA ILE A 259 3.11 26.45 -0.25
C ILE A 259 4.27 25.53 0.05
N ALA A 260 5.15 25.77 1.04
CA ALA A 260 6.44 25.08 1.23
C ALA A 260 6.43 23.57 1.61
N MET A 261 5.38 22.81 1.29
CA MET A 261 5.28 21.36 1.55
C MET A 261 5.76 20.52 0.35
N PRO A 262 6.59 19.47 0.50
CA PRO A 262 7.02 18.66 -0.64
C PRO A 262 5.85 17.84 -1.24
N ALA A 263 5.83 17.70 -2.57
CA ALA A 263 4.82 16.93 -3.28
C ALA A 263 5.39 16.21 -4.50
N TYR A 264 4.95 14.96 -4.69
CA TYR A 264 5.38 14.02 -5.71
C TYR A 264 4.12 13.49 -6.40
N PHE A 265 3.99 13.69 -7.71
CA PHE A 265 2.78 13.32 -8.44
C PHE A 265 3.12 12.89 -9.87
N ARG A 266 2.29 12.04 -10.50
CA ARG A 266 2.54 11.63 -11.91
C ARG A 266 2.20 12.74 -12.90
N HIS A 267 1.10 13.43 -12.67
CA HIS A 267 0.55 14.39 -13.63
C HIS A 267 0.03 15.68 -12.99
N ALA A 268 -0.08 16.71 -13.80
CA ALA A 268 -0.88 17.89 -13.48
C ALA A 268 -2.01 18.02 -14.51
N HIS A 269 -3.21 18.39 -14.05
CA HIS A 269 -4.37 18.60 -14.92
C HIS A 269 -5.32 19.63 -14.28
N PRO A 270 -6.02 20.51 -15.05
CA PRO A 270 -6.87 21.55 -14.47
C PRO A 270 -8.24 21.05 -13.96
N THR A 271 -8.70 19.88 -14.41
CA THR A 271 -10.01 19.33 -14.02
C THR A 271 -10.10 19.02 -12.54
N ALA A 272 -11.27 19.19 -11.93
CA ALA A 272 -11.52 18.68 -10.58
C ALA A 272 -11.62 17.14 -10.55
N ILE A 273 -11.40 16.56 -9.35
CA ILE A 273 -11.54 15.13 -9.11
C ILE A 273 -12.94 14.64 -9.52
N SER A 274 -13.00 13.61 -10.36
CA SER A 274 -14.26 13.11 -10.94
C SER A 274 -14.08 11.69 -11.47
N ASN A 275 -15.18 10.94 -11.54
CA ASN A 275 -15.21 9.55 -12.00
C ASN A 275 -14.23 8.64 -11.21
N VAL A 276 -14.09 8.91 -9.91
CA VAL A 276 -13.34 8.09 -8.96
C VAL A 276 -14.16 7.85 -7.71
N MET A 277 -13.98 6.69 -7.08
CA MET A 277 -14.59 6.33 -5.80
C MET A 277 -13.47 6.00 -4.79
N ILE A 278 -13.64 6.40 -3.53
CA ILE A 278 -12.71 5.97 -2.47
C ILE A 278 -12.98 4.51 -2.17
N SER A 279 -12.00 3.67 -2.48
CA SER A 279 -12.06 2.23 -2.20
C SER A 279 -11.36 1.87 -0.90
N GLY A 280 -10.62 2.79 -0.25
CA GLY A 280 -10.13 2.56 1.10
C GLY A 280 -9.25 3.65 1.68
N VAL A 281 -9.17 3.68 3.01
CA VAL A 281 -8.35 4.63 3.80
C VAL A 281 -7.59 3.83 4.87
N ASN A 282 -6.30 4.09 5.05
CA ASN A 282 -5.41 3.34 5.93
C ASN A 282 -5.43 1.82 5.63
N ILE A 283 -5.36 1.50 4.35
CA ILE A 283 -5.17 0.14 3.83
C ILE A 283 -3.83 0.02 3.11
N PRO A 284 -3.31 -1.20 2.86
CA PRO A 284 -2.20 -1.39 1.95
C PRO A 284 -2.59 -0.86 0.56
N VAL A 285 -1.76 0.00 -0.01
CA VAL A 285 -1.96 0.54 -1.37
C VAL A 285 -0.76 0.24 -2.24
N ARG A 286 -0.96 0.30 -3.55
CA ARG A 286 0.13 0.17 -4.51
C ARG A 286 0.48 1.53 -5.09
N ILE A 287 1.75 1.91 -5.02
CA ILE A 287 2.28 3.09 -5.69
C ILE A 287 3.32 2.59 -6.68
N GLY A 288 2.99 2.60 -7.98
CA GLY A 288 3.80 1.94 -9.00
C GLY A 288 4.08 0.45 -8.68
N GLY A 289 5.34 0.10 -8.47
CA GLY A 289 5.80 -1.24 -8.10
C GLY A 289 5.80 -1.54 -6.59
N VAL A 290 5.48 -0.55 -5.74
CA VAL A 290 5.64 -0.64 -4.28
C VAL A 290 4.34 -0.94 -3.57
N THR A 291 4.38 -1.88 -2.61
CA THR A 291 3.33 -2.04 -1.60
C THR A 291 3.61 -1.10 -0.44
N VAL A 292 2.73 -0.12 -0.24
CA VAL A 292 2.85 0.86 0.84
C VAL A 292 1.89 0.49 1.96
N MET A 293 2.42 0.33 3.17
CA MET A 293 1.61 0.10 4.36
C MET A 293 1.33 1.42 5.10
N PRO A 294 0.15 1.58 5.71
CA PRO A 294 -0.12 2.69 6.61
C PRO A 294 0.91 2.74 7.75
N GLY A 295 1.56 3.90 7.93
CA GLY A 295 2.59 4.13 8.94
C GLY A 295 4.03 3.82 8.51
N ASP A 296 4.26 3.35 7.28
CA ASP A 296 5.63 3.27 6.72
C ASP A 296 6.30 4.65 6.75
N LEU A 297 7.61 4.69 6.97
CA LEU A 297 8.38 5.92 6.83
C LEU A 297 8.59 6.19 5.34
N VAL A 298 7.99 7.27 4.84
CA VAL A 298 8.17 7.73 3.47
C VAL A 298 9.37 8.64 3.43
N VAL A 299 10.31 8.39 2.52
CA VAL A 299 11.47 9.26 2.25
C VAL A 299 11.56 9.52 0.75
N GLY A 300 11.33 10.76 0.34
CA GLY A 300 11.40 11.18 -1.06
C GLY A 300 12.53 12.16 -1.31
N ASP A 301 13.21 11.98 -2.43
CA ASP A 301 14.20 12.91 -2.96
C ASP A 301 14.13 13.07 -4.48
N ARG A 302 15.14 13.69 -5.09
CA ARG A 302 15.12 14.00 -6.52
C ARG A 302 15.03 12.76 -7.44
N GLU A 303 15.35 11.58 -6.93
CA GLU A 303 15.36 10.34 -7.72
C GLU A 303 13.99 9.67 -7.65
N GLY A 304 13.36 9.66 -6.48
CA GLY A 304 12.08 9.00 -6.27
C GLY A 304 11.66 8.98 -4.81
N VAL A 305 10.88 7.97 -4.45
CA VAL A 305 10.31 7.80 -3.10
C VAL A 305 10.56 6.38 -2.61
N TYR A 306 11.10 6.28 -1.39
CA TYR A 306 11.20 5.06 -0.63
C TYR A 306 10.10 4.94 0.41
N PHE A 307 9.64 3.72 0.63
CA PHE A 307 8.68 3.36 1.68
C PHE A 307 9.33 2.34 2.62
N ILE A 308 9.76 2.81 3.79
CA ILE A 308 10.56 2.02 4.74
C ILE A 308 9.63 1.45 5.82
N PRO A 309 9.56 0.12 5.97
CA PRO A 309 8.82 -0.50 7.06
C PRO A 309 9.31 -0.01 8.43
N PRO A 310 8.42 0.27 9.41
CA PRO A 310 8.80 0.79 10.73
C PRO A 310 9.86 -0.04 11.45
N ALA A 311 9.81 -1.37 11.29
CA ALA A 311 10.78 -2.29 11.88
C ALA A 311 12.23 -2.07 11.41
N LEU A 312 12.42 -1.46 10.23
CA LEU A 312 13.74 -1.25 9.63
C LEU A 312 14.22 0.20 9.74
N VAL A 313 13.39 1.14 10.24
CA VAL A 313 13.71 2.57 10.26
C VAL A 313 15.02 2.85 11.00
N THR A 314 15.19 2.32 12.22
CA THR A 314 16.41 2.54 13.01
C THR A 314 17.64 1.98 12.32
N GLU A 315 17.54 0.77 11.76
CA GLU A 315 18.65 0.12 11.06
C GLU A 315 19.06 0.91 9.81
N VAL A 316 18.10 1.39 9.01
CA VAL A 316 18.37 2.24 7.84
C VAL A 316 19.08 3.52 8.26
N LEU A 317 18.62 4.20 9.30
CA LEU A 317 19.21 5.44 9.78
C LEU A 317 20.63 5.24 10.31
N ASP A 318 20.87 4.17 11.07
CA ASP A 318 22.18 3.85 11.62
C ASP A 318 23.16 3.48 10.50
N LYS A 319 22.71 2.72 9.49
CA LYS A 319 23.54 2.39 8.34
C LYS A 319 23.84 3.58 7.45
N ALA A 320 22.91 4.52 7.33
CA ALA A 320 23.13 5.76 6.61
C ALA A 320 24.23 6.61 7.27
N ASP A 321 24.25 6.67 8.61
CA ASP A 321 25.32 7.38 9.32
C ASP A 321 26.69 6.74 9.07
N GLU A 322 26.79 5.41 9.08
CA GLU A 322 28.03 4.72 8.71
C GLU A 322 28.47 5.03 7.28
N THR A 323 27.53 4.98 6.33
CA THR A 323 27.79 5.21 4.90
C THR A 323 28.27 6.64 4.66
N ARG A 324 27.60 7.62 5.27
CA ARG A 324 27.98 9.03 5.17
C ARG A 324 29.37 9.30 5.75
N ILE A 325 29.72 8.67 6.88
CA ILE A 325 31.07 8.78 7.46
C ILE A 325 32.11 8.13 6.55
N HIS A 326 31.78 6.97 5.97
CA HIS A 326 32.63 6.29 5.00
C HIS A 326 32.92 7.18 3.79
N ASP A 327 31.88 7.82 3.24
CA ASP A 327 32.00 8.72 2.10
C ASP A 327 32.81 9.96 2.43
N GLU A 328 32.58 10.55 3.61
CA GLU A 328 33.33 11.71 4.11
C GLU A 328 34.83 11.38 4.19
N TRP A 329 35.18 10.25 4.80
CA TRP A 329 36.57 9.80 4.92
C TRP A 329 37.18 9.45 3.56
N THR A 330 36.43 8.75 2.71
CA THR A 330 36.89 8.34 1.38
C THR A 330 37.21 9.54 0.49
N LYS A 331 36.33 10.56 0.47
CA LYS A 331 36.56 11.82 -0.26
C LYS A 331 37.81 12.53 0.25
N ARG A 332 37.98 12.63 1.58
CA ARG A 332 39.20 13.22 2.19
C ARG A 332 40.48 12.51 1.77
N LYS A 333 40.45 11.18 1.62
CA LYS A 333 41.60 10.42 1.13
C LYS A 333 41.86 10.62 -0.35
N PHE A 334 40.83 10.76 -1.18
CA PHE A 334 41.01 11.11 -2.59
C PHE A 334 41.58 12.52 -2.78
N ASP A 335 41.21 13.47 -1.91
CA ASP A 335 41.77 14.83 -1.94
C ASP A 335 43.29 14.86 -1.69
N GLU A 336 43.87 13.82 -1.06
CA GLU A 336 45.33 13.71 -0.92
C GLU A 336 46.06 13.41 -2.24
N GLY A 337 45.34 12.94 -3.28
CA GLY A 337 45.91 12.62 -4.59
C GLY A 337 46.82 11.38 -4.62
N LYS A 338 46.92 10.62 -3.53
CA LYS A 338 47.83 9.46 -3.40
C LYS A 338 47.18 8.11 -3.70
N TYR A 339 45.86 8.04 -3.59
CA TYR A 339 45.14 6.77 -3.57
C TYR A 339 44.23 6.62 -4.80
N LYS A 340 44.17 5.41 -5.34
CA LYS A 340 43.23 5.03 -6.40
C LYS A 340 41.90 4.59 -5.78
N SER A 341 40.81 4.73 -6.55
CA SER A 341 39.49 4.28 -6.11
C SER A 341 39.48 2.81 -5.67
N SER A 342 40.14 1.92 -6.43
CA SER A 342 40.20 0.49 -6.13
C SER A 342 40.92 0.12 -4.83
N GLU A 343 41.69 1.03 -4.24
CA GLU A 343 42.47 0.78 -3.01
C GLU A 343 41.68 1.09 -1.74
N ILE A 344 40.64 1.93 -1.87
CA ILE A 344 39.89 2.51 -0.75
C ILE A 344 38.39 2.20 -0.83
N TYR A 345 37.80 2.28 -2.03
CA TYR A 345 36.36 2.27 -2.23
C TYR A 345 35.73 0.95 -1.76
N GLY A 346 34.73 1.05 -0.87
CA GLY A 346 34.09 -0.06 -0.17
C GLY A 346 34.79 -0.43 1.15
N SER A 347 36.09 -0.72 1.11
CA SER A 347 36.93 -0.85 2.30
C SER A 347 38.42 -0.75 1.93
N PRO A 348 39.25 -0.06 2.73
CA PRO A 348 40.69 0.02 2.48
C PRO A 348 41.36 -1.36 2.42
N ARG A 349 42.18 -1.59 1.39
CA ARG A 349 42.96 -2.84 1.24
C ARG A 349 44.23 -2.86 2.08
N ASP A 350 44.81 -1.68 2.31
CA ASP A 350 45.98 -1.51 3.18
C ASP A 350 45.54 -1.68 4.65
N PRO A 351 46.17 -2.59 5.43
CA PRO A 351 45.83 -2.82 6.83
C PRO A 351 45.96 -1.58 7.74
N GLU A 352 46.95 -0.72 7.51
CA GLU A 352 47.15 0.49 8.30
C GLU A 352 46.08 1.53 7.99
N LEU A 353 45.79 1.70 6.69
CA LEU A 353 44.72 2.59 6.25
C LEU A 353 43.34 2.10 6.74
N LYS A 354 43.15 0.78 6.82
CA LYS A 354 41.94 0.17 7.39
C LYS A 354 41.79 0.49 8.88
N LYS A 355 42.86 0.37 9.68
CA LYS A 355 42.83 0.76 11.10
C LYS A 355 42.53 2.25 11.27
N GLU A 356 43.11 3.09 10.42
CA GLU A 356 42.83 4.53 10.41
C GLU A 356 41.34 4.80 10.14
N TYR A 357 40.78 4.15 9.12
CA TYR A 357 39.35 4.24 8.79
C TYR A 357 38.46 3.77 9.94
N GLU A 358 38.75 2.61 10.55
CA GLU A 358 37.95 2.06 11.66
C GLU A 358 37.99 2.99 12.89
N ALA A 359 39.15 3.57 13.19
CA ALA A 359 39.28 4.57 14.26
C ALA A 359 38.46 5.83 13.95
N TYR A 360 38.52 6.32 12.71
CA TYR A 360 37.73 7.47 12.24
C TYR A 360 36.23 7.21 12.36
N LEU A 361 35.77 6.07 11.86
CA LEU A 361 34.38 5.64 11.90
C LEU A 361 33.87 5.60 13.35
N LYS A 362 34.63 4.96 14.24
CA LYS A 362 34.28 4.86 15.67
C LYS A 362 34.16 6.23 16.33
N GLN A 363 35.10 7.13 16.05
CA GLN A 363 35.08 8.49 16.61
C GLN A 363 33.84 9.26 16.12
N ARG A 364 33.62 9.30 14.81
CA ARG A 364 32.53 10.09 14.21
C ARG A 364 31.14 9.57 14.59
N LEU A 365 30.97 8.25 14.69
CA LEU A 365 29.73 7.66 15.22
C LEU A 365 29.48 8.07 16.67
N ALA A 366 30.52 8.13 17.51
CA ALA A 366 30.38 8.59 18.89
C ALA A 366 29.99 10.08 18.98
N GLU A 367 30.50 10.92 18.07
CA GLU A 367 30.14 12.34 17.98
C GLU A 367 28.67 12.52 17.57
N ILE A 368 28.21 11.79 16.54
CA ILE A 368 26.81 11.83 16.10
C ILE A 368 25.86 11.38 17.22
N ARG A 369 26.18 10.27 17.90
CA ARG A 369 25.35 9.74 19.00
C ARG A 369 25.28 10.69 20.20
N LYS A 370 26.33 11.45 20.48
CA LYS A 370 26.33 12.48 21.53
C LYS A 370 25.50 13.72 21.16
N GLY A 371 25.33 14.00 19.87
CA GLY A 371 24.56 15.13 19.36
C GLY A 371 23.10 14.81 19.02
N GLN A 372 22.68 13.55 19.15
CA GLN A 372 21.28 13.16 19.00
C GLN A 372 20.49 13.57 20.26
N PRO A 373 19.35 14.28 20.09
CA PRO A 373 18.54 14.78 21.20
C PRO A 373 17.86 13.68 22.01
#